data_AF-K9WUH4-F1
#
_entry.id   AF-K9WUH4-F1
#
_cell.length_a   1.000
_cell.length_b   1.000
_cell.length_c   1.000
_cell.angle_alpha   90.00
_cell.angle_beta   90.00
_cell.angle_gamma   90.00
#
_symmetry.space_group_name_H-M   'P 1'
#
loop_
_entity.id
_entity.type
_entity.pdbx_description
1 polymer ?
#
loop_
_entity_poly.entity_id
_entity_poly.type
_entity_poly.pdbx_seq_one_letter_code
_entity_poly.pdbx_strand_id
1 'polypeptide(L)' 'MSFSDVVEAIKSLSTEEKQQIQLLLQQYLREERREEIYENFQAAKVEQQKGELKFSSNIDELKQMIEE' A
#
# COMPACT_ATOMS: atom_id res chain seq x y z
N MET A 1 -10.82 3.84 -22.54
CA MET A 1 -11.59 4.13 -21.33
C MET A 1 -10.72 5.01 -20.45
N SER A 2 -11.11 6.28 -20.29
CA SER A 2 -10.46 7.26 -19.41
C SER A 2 -10.97 7.10 -17.97
N PHE A 3 -10.27 7.67 -16.99
CA PHE A 3 -10.79 7.74 -15.61
C PHE A 3 -12.15 8.46 -15.56
N SER A 4 -12.34 9.50 -16.39
CA SER A 4 -13.61 10.19 -16.51
C SER A 4 -14.72 9.24 -16.99
N ASP A 5 -14.43 8.35 -17.95
CA ASP A 5 -15.41 7.37 -18.44
C ASP A 5 -15.84 6.40 -17.33
N VAL A 6 -14.89 5.98 -16.47
CA VAL A 6 -15.17 5.10 -15.33
C VAL A 6 -16.04 5.81 -14.27
N VAL A 7 -15.75 7.08 -13.98
CA VAL A 7 -16.54 7.87 -13.03
C VAL A 7 -17.97 8.04 -13.52
N GLU A 8 -18.17 8.37 -14.80
CA GLU A 8 -19.51 8.49 -15.37
C GLU A 8 -20.25 7.15 -15.39
N ALA A 9 -19.55 6.04 -15.69
CA ALA A 9 -20.13 4.71 -15.58
C ALA A 9 -20.60 4.42 -14.14
N ILE A 10 -19.75 4.64 -13.13
CA ILE A 10 -20.09 4.44 -11.72
C ILE A 10 -21.27 5.32 -11.29
N LYS A 11 -21.34 6.58 -11.75
CA LYS A 11 -22.46 7.48 -11.43
C LYS A 11 -23.80 6.93 -11.91
N SER A 12 -23.82 6.29 -13.08
CA SER A 12 -25.04 5.76 -13.70
C SER A 12 -25.62 4.51 -13.02
N LEU A 13 -24.82 3.83 -12.19
CA LEU A 13 -25.22 2.61 -11.48
C LEU A 13 -26.28 2.86 -10.39
N SER A 14 -27.04 1.81 -10.08
CA SER A 14 -27.93 1.78 -8.92
C SER A 14 -27.15 1.90 -7.60
N THR A 15 -27.86 2.22 -6.51
CA THR A 15 -27.26 2.29 -5.17
C THR A 15 -26.66 0.94 -4.75
N GLU A 16 -27.31 -0.17 -5.07
CA GLU A 16 -26.85 -1.52 -4.71
C GLU A 16 -25.55 -1.87 -5.44
N GLU A 17 -25.48 -1.64 -6.75
CA GLU A 17 -24.26 -1.88 -7.54
C GLU A 17 -23.09 -1.02 -7.05
N LYS A 18 -23.35 0.25 -6.69
CA LYS A 18 -22.33 1.13 -6.09
C LYS A 18 -21.80 0.55 -4.77
N GLN A 19 -22.67 0.02 -3.91
CA GLN A 19 -22.26 -0.61 -2.66
C GLN A 19 -21.43 -1.88 -2.91
N GLN A 20 -21.82 -2.72 -3.87
CA GLN A 20 -21.05 -3.90 -4.24
C GLN A 20 -19.66 -3.53 -4.77
N ILE A 21 -19.57 -2.54 -5.66
CA ILE A 21 -18.28 -2.03 -6.16
C ILE A 21 -17.43 -1.48 -5.02
N GLN A 22 -18.03 -0.75 -4.07
CA GLN A 22 -17.31 -0.24 -2.91
C GLN A 22 -16.68 -1.38 -2.08
N LEU A 23 -17.42 -2.46 -1.84
CA LEU A 23 -16.92 -3.64 -1.11
C LEU A 23 -15.76 -4.32 -1.86
N LEU A 24 -15.88 -4.47 -3.18
CA LEU A 24 -14.82 -5.05 -4.02
C LEU A 24 -13.57 -4.18 -4.04
N LEU A 25 -13.71 -2.86 -4.23
CA LEU A 25 -12.57 -1.94 -4.20
C LEU A 25 -11.85 -1.96 -2.85
N GLN A 26 -12.59 -2.03 -1.74
CA GLN A 26 -11.99 -2.20 -0.43
C GLN A 26 -11.18 -3.50 -0.31
N GLN A 27 -11.63 -4.60 -0.93
CA GLN A 27 -10.85 -5.84 -0.96
C GLN A 27 -9.57 -5.67 -1.78
N TYR A 28 -9.64 -5.07 -2.96
CA TYR A 28 -8.47 -4.88 -3.82
C TYR A 28 -7.42 -4.00 -3.17
N LEU A 29 -7.80 -2.86 -2.59
CA LEU A 29 -6.88 -1.99 -1.85
C LEU A 29 -6.22 -2.72 -0.67
N ARG A 30 -6.92 -3.63 -0.01
CA ARG A 30 -6.32 -4.47 1.04
C ARG A 30 -5.30 -5.47 0.49
N GLU A 31 -5.55 -6.06 -0.68
CA GLU A 31 -4.58 -6.96 -1.32
C GLU A 31 -3.34 -6.19 -1.79
N GLU A 32 -3.51 -5.05 -2.45
CA GLU A 32 -2.40 -4.19 -2.89
C GLU A 32 -1.51 -3.81 -1.70
N ARG A 33 -2.11 -3.42 -0.57
CA ARG A 33 -1.34 -3.12 0.65
C ARG A 33 -0.63 -4.34 1.23
N ARG A 34 -1.21 -5.54 1.11
CA ARG A 34 -0.56 -6.79 1.55
C ARG A 34 0.64 -7.12 0.68
N GLU A 35 0.51 -6.94 -0.63
CA GLU A 35 1.61 -7.15 -1.58
C GLU A 35 2.78 -6.21 -1.28
N GLU A 36 2.50 -4.92 -1.06
CA GLU A 36 3.53 -3.94 -0.67
C GLU A 36 4.25 -4.32 0.64
N ILE A 37 3.50 -4.81 1.65
CA ILE A 37 4.10 -5.30 2.90
C ILE A 37 4.99 -6.52 2.64
N TYR A 38 4.57 -7.43 1.76
CA TYR A 38 5.33 -8.62 1.43
C TYR A 38 6.62 -8.27 0.68
N GLU A 39 6.56 -7.35 -0.29
CA GLU A 39 7.72 -6.86 -1.02
C GLU A 39 8.74 -6.20 -0.07
N ASN A 40 8.27 -5.30 0.80
CA ASN A 40 9.10 -4.67 1.82
C ASN A 40 9.75 -5.71 2.76
N PHE A 41 9.02 -6.75 3.14
CA PHE A 41 9.56 -7.84 3.94
C PHE A 41 10.66 -8.63 3.19
N GLN A 42 10.47 -8.93 1.90
CA GLN A 42 11.51 -9.61 1.12
C GLN A 42 12.76 -8.73 0.98
N ALA A 43 12.61 -7.43 0.73
CA ALA A 43 13.72 -6.47 0.70
C ALA A 43 14.48 -6.45 2.03
N ALA A 44 13.77 -6.28 3.15
CA ALA A 44 14.37 -6.26 4.48
C ALA A 44 15.11 -7.57 4.81
N LYS A 45 14.62 -8.72 4.35
CA LYS A 45 15.30 -10.01 4.52
C LYS A 45 16.64 -10.05 3.77
N VAL A 46 16.71 -9.47 2.57
CA VAL A 46 17.97 -9.36 1.81
C VAL A 46 18.95 -8.44 2.51
N GLU A 47 18.50 -7.28 2.97
CA GLU A 47 19.31 -6.32 3.75
C GLU A 47 19.84 -6.96 5.05
N GLN A 48 19.01 -7.75 5.73
CA GLN A 48 19.41 -8.50 6.92
C GLN A 48 20.53 -9.48 6.59
N GLN A 49 20.41 -10.25 5.51
CA GLN A 49 21.42 -11.23 5.08
C GLN A 49 22.74 -10.56 4.71
N LYS A 50 22.70 -9.33 4.21
CA LYS A 50 23.89 -8.51 3.91
C LYS A 50 24.45 -7.79 5.14
N GLY A 51 23.75 -7.79 6.27
CA GLY A 51 24.14 -7.04 7.47
C GLY A 51 23.94 -5.53 7.35
N GLU A 52 23.07 -5.10 6.44
CA GLU A 52 22.81 -3.68 6.14
C GLU A 52 21.78 -3.06 7.08
N LEU A 53 20.95 -3.88 7.76
CA LEU A 53 19.97 -3.40 8.72
C LEU A 53 20.62 -2.78 9.95
N LYS A 54 20.40 -1.48 10.14
CA LYS A 54 20.83 -0.72 11.31
C LYS A 54 19.62 -0.45 12.20
N PHE A 55 19.78 -0.69 13.50
CA PHE A 55 18.76 -0.42 14.50
C PHE A 55 19.33 0.52 15.55
N SER A 56 18.50 1.45 16.02
CA SER A 56 18.80 2.28 17.18
C SER A 56 17.61 2.32 18.11
N SER A 57 17.89 2.32 19.41
CA SER A 57 16.90 2.61 20.46
C SER A 57 16.83 4.10 20.80
N ASN A 58 17.67 4.94 20.16
CA ASN A 58 17.73 6.38 20.35
C ASN A 58 16.92 7.09 19.26
N ILE A 59 15.92 7.87 19.68
CA ILE A 59 15.02 8.58 18.75
C ILE A 59 15.75 9.64 17.91
N ASP A 60 16.81 10.26 18.45
CA ASP A 60 17.54 11.30 17.72
C ASP A 60 18.39 10.69 16.59
N GLU A 61 18.97 9.51 16.83
CA GLU A 61 19.68 8.73 15.80
C GLU A 61 18.72 8.21 14.73
N LEU A 62 17.54 7.71 15.14
CA LEU A 62 16.52 7.26 14.18
C LEU A 62 16.05 8.37 13.25
N LYS A 63 15.90 9.61 13.74
CA LYS A 63 15.52 10.75 12.88
C LYS A 63 16.59 11.06 11.84
N GLN A 64 17.86 11.07 12.23
CA GLN A 64 18.97 11.29 11.30
C GLN A 64 18.99 10.23 10.20
N MET A 65 18.73 8.96 10.54
CA MET A 65 18.69 7.86 9.56
C MET A 65 17.52 7.94 8.56
N ILE A 66 16.46 8.70 8.87
CA ILE A 66 15.30 8.89 7.96
C ILE A 66 15.51 10.09 7.02
N GLU A 67 16.37 11.04 7.40
CA GLU A 67 16.66 12.26 6.65
C GLU A 67 17.81 12.12 5.63
N GLU A 68 18.55 11.00 5.66
CA GLU A 68 19.57 10.60 4.67
C GLU A 68 18.94 9.98 3.40
#